data_AF-A0A819ZHJ3-F1
#
_entry.id   AF-A0A819ZHJ3-F1
#
_cell.length_a   1.000
_cell.length_b   1.000
_cell.length_c   1.000
_cell.angle_alpha   90.00
_cell.angle_beta   90.00
_cell.angle_gamma   90.00
#
_symmetry.space_group_name_H-M   'P 1'
#
loop_
_entity.id
_entity.type
_entity.pdbx_description
1 polymer ?
#
loop_
_entity_poly.entity_id
_entity_poly.type
_entity_poly.pdbx_seq_one_letter_code
_entity_poly.pdbx_strand_id
1 'polypeptide(L)'
;MDFIDAGANLGAYTMFAASFGRYAIAIECFKPNINRIRKAVQIEKLENNVTLIGNAIFSRSDRFLKIKSDPYNVGSQAIIIDSTVNDSLINDTYV
;
A
#
# COMPACT_ATOMS: atom_id res chain seq x y z
N MET A 1 6.06 -1.88 22.46
CA MET A 1 4.99 -2.47 21.64
C MET A 1 5.17 -1.91 20.26
N ASP A 2 5.23 -2.79 19.27
CA ASP A 2 5.45 -2.45 17.87
C ASP A 2 4.10 -2.24 17.17
N PHE A 3 4.09 -1.41 16.13
CA PHE A 3 2.87 -0.96 15.44
C PHE A 3 2.78 -1.58 14.04
N ILE A 4 1.57 -1.99 13.64
CA ILE A 4 1.30 -2.50 12.29
C ILE A 4 0.26 -1.59 11.63
N ASP A 5 0.63 -0.99 10.51
CA ASP A 5 -0.19 -0.09 9.71
C ASP A 5 -0.65 -0.81 8.43
N ALA A 6 -1.87 -1.35 8.45
CA ALA A 6 -2.45 -2.10 7.35
C ALA A 6 -3.21 -1.17 6.39
N GLY A 7 -2.74 -1.05 5.14
CA GLY A 7 -3.27 -0.06 4.21
C GLY A 7 -2.73 1.33 4.52
N ALA A 8 -1.40 1.43 4.67
CA ALA A 8 -0.72 2.60 5.19
C ALA A 8 -1.01 3.89 4.39
N ASN A 9 -1.39 3.81 3.12
CA ASN A 9 -1.78 4.93 2.26
C ASN A 9 -0.70 6.04 2.22
N LEU A 10 -0.93 7.17 2.88
CA LEU A 10 0.04 8.27 2.96
C LEU A 10 1.07 8.10 4.10
N GLY A 11 0.94 7.05 4.90
CA GLY A 11 1.82 6.73 6.04
C GLY A 11 1.55 7.58 7.28
N ALA A 12 0.37 8.18 7.42
CA ALA A 12 0.08 9.09 8.54
C ALA A 12 0.28 8.41 9.91
N TYR A 13 -0.24 7.19 10.08
CA TYR A 13 -0.09 6.43 11.33
C TYR A 13 1.30 5.82 11.47
N THR A 14 1.87 5.29 10.38
CA THR A 14 3.27 4.85 10.34
C THR A 14 4.23 5.93 10.86
N MET A 15 4.14 7.14 10.32
CA MET A 15 5.03 8.26 10.68
C MET A 15 4.76 8.75 12.11
N PHE A 16 3.49 8.79 12.53
CA PHE A 16 3.12 9.12 13.91
C PHE A 16 3.74 8.12 14.90
N ALA A 17 3.59 6.81 14.68
CA ALA A 17 4.16 5.81 15.57
C ALA A 17 5.70 5.88 15.60
N ALA A 18 6.31 6.00 14.42
CA ALA A 18 7.76 6.04 14.28
C ALA A 18 8.39 7.28 14.92
N SER A 19 7.74 8.45 14.86
CA SER A 19 8.25 9.68 15.47
C SER A 19 8.27 9.63 17.01
N PHE A 20 7.45 8.77 17.63
CA PHE A 20 7.52 8.47 19.06
C PHE A 20 8.54 7.36 19.41
N GLY A 21 9.43 7.01 18.48
CA GLY A 21 10.45 5.99 18.69
C GLY A 21 9.91 4.57 18.73
N ARG A 22 8.68 4.33 18.23
CA ARG A 22 8.15 2.96 18.05
C ARG A 22 8.63 2.39 16.74
N TYR A 23 8.74 1.06 16.68
CA TYR A 23 8.95 0.37 15.42
C TYR A 23 7.60 0.15 14.73
N ALA A 24 7.52 0.47 13.44
CA ALA A 24 6.31 0.40 12.64
C ALA A 24 6.52 -0.48 11.39
N ILE A 25 5.60 -1.41 11.15
CA ILE A 25 5.49 -2.16 9.90
C ILE A 25 4.36 -1.52 9.08
N ALA A 26 4.72 -0.89 7.97
CA ALA A 26 3.78 -0.27 7.04
C ALA A 26 3.49 -1.21 5.87
N ILE A 27 2.23 -1.56 5.64
CA ILE A 27 1.81 -2.44 4.56
C ILE A 27 0.99 -1.64 3.54
N GLU A 28 1.48 -1.57 2.31
CA GLU A 28 0.83 -0.84 1.22
C GLU A 28 1.12 -1.53 -0.13
N CYS A 29 0.11 -1.60 -1.00
CA CYS A 29 0.20 -2.26 -2.30
C CYS A 29 0.32 -1.27 -3.48
N PHE A 30 -0.05 0.00 -3.29
CA PHE A 30 -0.02 1.00 -4.35
C PHE A 30 1.31 1.74 -4.41
N LYS A 31 2.02 1.56 -5.53
CA LYS A 31 3.39 2.04 -5.69
C LYS A 31 3.59 3.55 -5.45
N PRO A 32 2.71 4.46 -5.91
CA PRO A 32 2.84 5.88 -5.60
C PRO A 32 2.82 6.16 -4.09
N ASN A 33 1.97 5.47 -3.34
CA ASN A 33 1.89 5.59 -1.88
C ASN A 33 3.15 5.06 -1.19
N ILE A 34 3.63 3.88 -1.58
CA ILE A 34 4.91 3.31 -1.11
C ILE A 34 6.05 4.33 -1.29
N ASN A 35 6.13 4.98 -2.45
CA ASN A 35 7.17 5.97 -2.73
C ASN A 35 7.05 7.21 -1.83
N ARG A 36 5.82 7.68 -1.55
CA ARG A 36 5.58 8.79 -0.63
C ARG A 36 6.00 8.45 0.80
N ILE A 37 5.58 7.29 1.32
CA ILE A 37 5.95 6.83 2.67
C ILE A 37 7.46 6.71 2.77
N ARG A 38 8.12 6.03 1.82
CA ARG A 38 9.58 5.90 1.78
C ARG A 38 10.27 7.26 1.81
N LYS A 39 9.78 8.23 1.03
CA LYS A 39 10.37 9.59 1.00
C LYS A 39 10.18 10.30 2.34
N ALA A 40 9.01 10.19 2.98
CA ALA A 40 8.75 10.78 4.29
C ALA A 40 9.66 10.17 5.37
N VAL A 41 9.79 8.84 5.41
CA VAL A 41 10.72 8.13 6.31
C VAL A 41 12.15 8.63 6.15
N GLN A 42 12.61 8.84 4.92
CA GLN A 42 13.96 9.35 4.62
C GLN A 42 14.16 10.82 5.03
N ILE A 43 13.14 11.67 4.87
CA ILE A 43 13.21 13.08 5.27
C ILE A 43 13.35 13.18 6.80
N GLU A 44 12.58 12.38 7.54
CA GLU A 44 12.55 12.39 9.00
C GLU A 44 13.60 11.47 9.65
N LYS A 45 14.42 10.79 8.85
CA LYS A 45 15.48 9.86 9.29
C LYS A 45 14.96 8.72 10.19
N LEU A 46 13.82 8.15 9.81
CA LEU A 46 13.13 7.09 10.56
C LEU A 46 13.37 5.69 9.98
N GLU A 47 14.40 5.50 9.16
CA GLU A 47 14.67 4.23 8.46
C GLU A 47 14.87 3.05 9.42
N ASN A 48 15.42 3.29 10.60
CA ASN A 48 15.61 2.26 11.63
C ASN A 48 14.30 1.90 12.38
N ASN A 49 13.26 2.71 12.22
CA ASN A 49 12.00 2.60 12.93
C ASN A 49 10.85 2.15 12.03
N VAL A 50 11.07 2.05 10.71
CA VAL A 50 10.01 1.71 9.76
C VAL A 50 10.46 0.60 8.82
N THR A 51 9.64 -0.45 8.70
CA THR A 51 9.74 -1.43 7.61
C THR A 51 8.53 -1.32 6.70
N LEU A 52 8.77 -1.11 5.41
CA LEU A 52 7.74 -0.94 4.41
C LEU A 52 7.59 -2.21 3.57
N ILE A 53 6.43 -2.85 3.68
CA ILE A 53 6.06 -4.06 2.94
C ILE A 53 5.18 -3.63 1.77
N GLY A 54 5.72 -3.80 0.56
CA GLY A 54 5.05 -3.48 -0.70
C GLY A 54 4.09 -4.59 -1.15
N ASN A 55 3.05 -4.90 -0.37
CA ASN A 55 2.07 -5.94 -0.69
C ASN A 55 0.67 -5.58 -0.17
N ALA A 56 -0.36 -6.23 -0.72
CA ALA A 56 -1.71 -6.18 -0.17
C ALA A 56 -1.90 -7.21 0.95
N ILE A 57 -2.80 -6.93 1.89
CA ILE A 57 -3.29 -7.94 2.82
C ILE A 57 -4.48 -8.64 2.16
N PHE A 58 -4.39 -9.96 2.04
CA PHE A 58 -5.43 -10.78 1.44
C PHE A 58 -5.59 -12.11 2.19
N SER A 59 -6.76 -12.74 2.05
CA SER A 59 -7.09 -13.99 2.73
C SER A 59 -6.27 -15.20 2.25
N ARG A 60 -5.57 -15.08 1.12
CA ARG A 60 -4.72 -16.12 0.55
C ARG A 60 -3.38 -15.53 0.11
N SER A 61 -2.29 -16.20 0.44
CA SER A 61 -0.95 -15.88 -0.06
C SER A 61 -0.79 -16.27 -1.54
N ASP A 62 0.30 -15.82 -2.17
CA ASP A 62 0.72 -16.21 -3.52
C ASP A 62 -0.30 -15.92 -4.62
N ARG A 63 -1.05 -14.82 -4.47
CA ARG A 63 -2.00 -14.33 -5.46
C ARG A 63 -1.59 -12.95 -5.95
N PHE A 64 -1.54 -12.81 -7.27
CA PHE A 64 -1.47 -11.51 -7.92
C PHE A 64 -2.90 -11.02 -8.16
N LEU A 65 -3.20 -9.82 -7.68
CA LEU A 65 -4.50 -9.17 -7.83
C LEU A 65 -4.29 -7.82 -8.54
N LYS A 66 -5.32 -7.35 -9.24
CA LYS A 66 -5.29 -6.04 -9.92
C LYS A 66 -5.91 -4.97 -9.03
N ILE A 67 -5.26 -3.83 -8.92
CA ILE A 67 -5.86 -2.64 -8.30
C ILE A 67 -6.82 -2.03 -9.34
N LYS A 68 -8.04 -1.71 -8.92
CA LYS A 68 -9.02 -1.01 -9.76
C LYS A 68 -8.54 0.41 -10.02
N SER A 69 -8.35 0.75 -11.28
CA SER A 69 -8.22 2.14 -11.73
C SER A 69 -9.60 2.67 -12.07
N ASP A 70 -10.01 3.76 -11.41
CA ASP A 70 -11.28 4.44 -11.66
C ASP A 70 -10.98 5.94 -11.77
N PRO A 71 -11.22 6.58 -12.93
CA PRO A 71 -10.83 7.97 -13.16
C PRO A 71 -11.58 8.96 -12.26
N TYR A 72 -12.68 8.54 -11.62
CA TYR A 72 -13.44 9.35 -10.68
C TYR A 72 -13.07 9.06 -9.23
N ASN A 73 -12.14 8.14 -8.97
CA ASN A 73 -11.69 7.80 -7.64
C ASN A 73 -10.53 8.71 -7.23
N VAL A 74 -10.82 9.61 -6.29
CA VAL A 74 -9.88 10.67 -5.87
C VAL A 74 -8.99 10.24 -4.69
N GLY A 75 -9.18 9.04 -4.13
CA GLY A 75 -8.33 8.64 -2.99
C GLY A 75 -8.51 7.26 -2.37
N SER A 76 -9.48 6.47 -2.83
CA SER A 76 -9.63 5.08 -2.41
C SER A 76 -8.95 4.14 -3.41
N GLN A 77 -8.72 2.89 -3.02
CA GLN A 77 -8.26 1.83 -3.91
C GLN A 77 -9.10 0.60 -3.63
N ALA A 78 -9.54 -0.07 -4.69
CA ALA A 78 -10.23 -1.34 -4.60
C ALA A 78 -9.38 -2.40 -5.29
N ILE A 79 -9.45 -3.63 -4.80
CA ILE A 79 -8.85 -4.78 -5.46
C ILE A 79 -9.92 -5.45 -6.32
N ILE A 80 -9.59 -5.76 -7.56
CA ILE A 80 -10.42 -6.58 -8.44
C ILE A 80 -10.19 -8.05 -8.02
N ILE A 81 -11.20 -8.63 -7.39
CA ILE A 81 -11.22 -10.05 -7.04
C ILE A 81 -11.89 -10.77 -8.20
N ASP A 82 -11.09 -11.47 -8.99
CA ASP A 82 -11.56 -12.18 -10.18
C ASP A 82 -12.58 -13.26 -9.78
N SER A 83 -13.86 -12.92 -9.91
CA SER A 83 -15.00 -13.82 -9.69
C SER A 83 -15.71 -14.13 -11.01
N THR A 84 -15.27 -13.49 -12.11
CA THR A 84 -15.91 -13.53 -13.42
C THR A 84 -14.87 -13.28 -14.51
N VAL A 85 -14.10 -14.32 -14.82
CA VAL A 85 -13.39 -14.38 -16.10
C VAL A 85 -14.47 -14.57 -17.19
N ASN A 86 -14.86 -13.47 -17.84
CA ASN A 86 -15.18 -13.50 -19.27
C ASN A 86 -14.05 -12.73 -19.96
N ASP A 87 -13.16 -13.52 -20.55
CA ASP A 87 -11.81 -13.19 -21.01
C ASP A 87 -11.79 -12.38 -22.32
N SER A 88 -12.47 -11.23 -22.39
CA SER A 88 -12.62 -10.55 -23.69
C SER A 88 -12.50 -9.03 -23.74
N LEU A 89 -12.11 -8.30 -22.68
CA LEU A 89 -12.06 -6.83 -22.74
C LEU A 89 -10.94 -6.15 -21.93
N ILE A 90 -9.75 -6.74 -21.81
CA ILE A 90 -8.61 -5.99 -21.25
C ILE A 90 -7.69 -5.56 -22.39
N ASN A 91 -8.08 -4.49 -23.07
CA ASN A 91 -7.14 -3.68 -23.82
C ASN A 91 -6.22 -2.98 -22.82
N ASP A 92 -4.93 -3.28 -22.95
CA ASP A 92 -3.83 -2.68 -22.20
C ASP A 92 -3.83 -1.16 -22.31
N THR A 93 -4.07 -0.47 -21.20
CA THR A 93 -3.48 0.85 -20.96
C THR A 93 -3.15 0.96 -19.47
N TYR A 94 -1.92 0.59 -19.13
CA TYR A 94 -1.38 0.65 -17.77
C TYR A 94 -0.93 2.06 -17.42
N VAL A 95 -1.34 2.55 -16.25
CA VAL A 95 -0.62 3.55 -15.43
C VAL A 95 -0.72 3.13 -13.97
#